data_AF-A0A822FNH6-F1
#
_entry.id   AF-A0A822FNH6-F1
#
_cell.length_a   1.000
_cell.length_b   1.000
_cell.length_c   1.000
_cell.angle_alpha   90.00
_cell.angle_beta   90.00
_cell.angle_gamma   90.00
#
_symmetry.space_group_name_H-M   'P 1'
#
loop_
_entity.id
_entity.type
_entity.pdbx_description
1 polymer ?
#
loop_
_entity_poly.entity_id
_entity_poly.type
_entity_poly.pdbx_seq_one_letter_code
_entity_poly.pdbx_strand_id
1 'polypeptide(L)'
;NFFWCAHGCGSGQYDYTISIRNSKMTCIACKKETCAFHRVKWHEGMTCDQYEQWYPSTDTMTRQWIETHTKKCPGCQCNIEKNGGCNRMTCKKCGRQFTWDDLFSYTPLTNYWYTPHQYDRGGTINYNPLANHTHVPHEMNHRPHRKGKLASLLRLLKLRRH
;
A
#
# COMPACT_ATOMS: atom_id res chain seq x y z
N ASN A 1 -23.32 20.25 9.43
CA ASN A 1 -22.68 19.07 10.03
C ASN A 1 -22.36 19.35 11.50
N PHE A 2 -22.34 18.34 12.38
CA PHE A 2 -22.00 18.51 13.81
C PHE A 2 -20.52 18.20 14.06
N PHE A 3 -19.84 19.05 14.82
CA PHE A 3 -18.40 18.95 15.09
C PHE A 3 -18.09 19.10 16.58
N TRP A 4 -17.26 18.20 17.11
CA TRP A 4 -16.71 18.29 18.46
C TRP A 4 -15.43 19.12 18.48
N CYS A 5 -15.21 19.89 19.55
CA CYS A 5 -13.94 20.58 19.75
C CYS A 5 -12.82 19.60 20.13
N ALA A 6 -11.73 19.61 19.37
CA ALA A 6 -10.57 18.74 19.62
C ALA A 6 -9.68 19.18 20.79
N HIS A 7 -10.02 20.27 21.49
CA HIS A 7 -9.21 20.84 22.56
C HIS A 7 -9.64 20.41 23.97
N GLY A 8 -10.56 19.45 24.09
CA GLY A 8 -10.97 18.90 25.38
C GLY A 8 -11.82 19.85 26.23
N CYS A 9 -12.44 20.88 25.64
CA CYS A 9 -13.36 21.77 26.37
C CYS A 9 -14.78 21.20 26.54
N GLY A 10 -15.04 19.99 26.03
CA GLY A 10 -16.35 19.33 26.12
C GLY A 10 -17.47 19.95 25.28
N SER A 11 -17.17 20.94 24.43
CA SER A 11 -18.17 21.60 23.58
C SER A 11 -18.23 21.01 22.16
N GLY A 12 -19.44 20.94 21.60
CA GLY A 12 -19.68 20.61 20.19
C GLY A 12 -20.69 21.60 19.58
N GLN A 13 -20.63 21.79 18.26
CA GLN A 13 -21.47 22.76 17.56
C GLN A 13 -21.83 22.30 16.14
N TYR A 14 -22.92 22.85 15.60
CA TYR A 14 -23.29 22.68 14.20
C TYR A 14 -22.71 23.80 13.34
N ASP A 15 -22.18 23.42 12.18
CA ASP A 15 -21.84 24.36 11.11
C ASP A 15 -22.23 23.75 9.76
N TYR A 16 -23.03 24.48 8.99
CA TYR A 16 -23.53 24.07 7.67
C TYR A 16 -22.72 24.65 6.51
N THR A 17 -21.81 25.59 6.79
CA THR A 17 -21.00 26.29 5.79
C THR A 17 -19.62 25.68 5.61
N ILE A 18 -19.14 24.95 6.62
CA ILE A 18 -17.82 24.31 6.62
C ILE A 18 -17.79 23.11 5.66
N SER A 19 -16.84 23.15 4.72
CA SER A 19 -16.51 21.98 3.89
C SER A 19 -15.86 20.89 4.75
N ILE A 20 -16.07 19.63 4.37
CA ILE A 20 -15.55 18.50 5.17
C ILE A 20 -14.02 18.45 5.19
N ARG A 21 -13.32 18.93 4.16
CA ARG A 21 -11.85 18.89 4.02
C ARG A 21 -11.28 20.30 3.99
N ASN A 22 -10.01 20.45 4.41
CA ASN A 22 -9.25 21.71 4.40
C ASN A 22 -9.96 22.90 5.07
N SER A 23 -10.88 22.63 6.00
CA SER A 23 -11.68 23.66 6.66
C SER A 23 -11.55 23.53 8.16
N LYS A 24 -11.58 24.68 8.84
CA LYS A 24 -11.49 24.77 10.29
C LYS A 24 -12.82 25.18 10.89
N MET A 25 -13.16 24.54 12.00
CA MET A 25 -14.26 24.93 12.87
C MET A 25 -13.68 25.67 14.08
N THR A 26 -14.13 26.91 14.31
CA THR A 26 -13.76 27.69 15.49
C THR A 26 -14.77 27.42 16.60
N CYS A 27 -14.29 26.87 17.71
CA CYS A 27 -15.15 26.48 18.82
C CYS A 27 -15.81 27.72 19.46
N ILE A 28 -17.14 27.72 19.60
CA ILE A 28 -17.89 28.84 20.20
C ILE A 28 -17.51 29.05 21.67
N ALA A 29 -17.24 27.97 22.40
CA ALA A 29 -16.92 28.02 23.83
C ALA A 29 -15.47 28.45 24.12
N CYS A 30 -14.48 27.82 23.48
CA CYS A 30 -13.06 28.04 23.80
C CYS A 30 -12.28 28.82 22.73
N LYS A 31 -12.92 29.18 21.62
CA LYS A 31 -12.36 29.91 20.47
C LYS A 31 -11.20 29.23 19.74
N LYS A 32 -10.85 27.99 20.11
CA LYS A 32 -9.79 27.23 19.45
C LYS A 32 -10.30 26.51 18.20
N GLU A 33 -9.38 26.27 17.27
CA GLU A 33 -9.70 25.82 15.91
C GLU A 33 -9.48 24.32 15.74
N THR A 34 -10.46 23.63 15.19
CA THR A 34 -10.44 22.17 14.96
C THR A 34 -10.52 21.90 13.47
N CYS A 35 -9.71 20.98 12.95
CA CYS A 35 -9.87 20.50 11.58
C CYS A 35 -11.20 19.75 11.47
N ALA A 36 -12.08 20.21 10.58
CA ALA A 36 -13.42 19.63 10.39
C ALA A 36 -13.38 18.18 9.87
N PHE A 37 -12.33 17.84 9.12
CA PHE A 37 -12.12 16.50 8.55
C PHE A 37 -11.60 15.51 9.59
N HIS A 38 -10.39 15.79 10.10
CA HIS A 38 -9.64 14.90 10.97
C HIS A 38 -10.13 14.90 12.42
N ARG A 39 -10.89 15.93 12.81
CA ARG A 39 -11.37 16.14 14.20
C ARG A 39 -10.22 16.23 15.21
N VAL A 40 -9.08 16.75 14.75
CA VAL A 40 -7.88 17.07 15.54
C VAL A 40 -7.70 18.59 15.62
N LYS A 41 -6.76 19.05 16.43
CA LYS A 41 -6.38 20.48 16.46
C LYS A 41 -6.04 20.95 15.04
N TRP A 42 -6.46 22.16 14.69
CA TRP A 42 -6.19 22.70 13.36
C TRP A 42 -4.70 22.70 13.04
N HIS A 43 -4.37 22.19 11.86
CA HIS A 43 -3.01 22.03 11.38
C HIS A 43 -2.67 23.21 10.47
N GLU A 44 -2.29 24.34 11.10
CA GLU A 44 -1.98 25.60 10.42
C GLU A 44 -0.86 25.41 9.38
N GLY A 45 -1.01 26.03 8.21
CA GLY A 45 -0.02 25.98 7.13
C GLY A 45 0.05 24.67 6.35
N MET A 46 -0.84 23.69 6.59
CA MET A 46 -0.91 22.46 5.79
C MET A 46 -2.34 22.08 5.41
N THR A 47 -2.48 21.46 4.24
CA THR A 47 -3.73 20.83 3.82
C THR A 47 -3.97 19.53 4.61
N CYS A 48 -5.21 19.04 4.59
CA CYS A 48 -5.54 17.76 5.16
C CYS A 48 -4.73 16.63 4.51
N ASP A 49 -4.55 16.66 3.19
CA ASP A 49 -3.80 15.62 2.48
C ASP A 49 -2.32 15.63 2.86
N GLN A 50 -1.74 16.81 3.12
CA GLN A 50 -0.39 16.91 3.68
C GLN A 50 -0.35 16.37 5.12
N TYR A 51 -1.32 16.73 5.95
CA TYR A 51 -1.41 16.22 7.32
C TYR A 51 -1.48 14.68 7.37
N GLU A 52 -2.28 14.04 6.51
CA GLU A 52 -2.40 12.58 6.44
C GLU A 52 -1.09 11.87 6.08
N GLN A 53 -0.19 12.52 5.33
CA GLN A 53 1.12 11.95 4.99
C GLN A 53 2.01 11.81 6.24
N TRP A 54 1.94 12.77 7.15
CA TRP A 54 2.76 12.78 8.38
C TRP A 54 2.08 12.05 9.54
N TYR A 55 0.75 12.13 9.60
CA TYR A 55 -0.08 11.59 10.68
C TYR A 55 -1.18 10.69 10.12
N PRO A 56 -0.82 9.56 9.52
CA PRO A 56 -1.78 8.62 8.97
C PRO A 56 -2.73 8.11 10.08
N SER A 57 -4.01 7.98 9.74
CA SER A 57 -5.01 7.47 10.67
C SER A 57 -4.68 6.03 11.10
N THR A 58 -5.11 5.63 12.30
CA THR A 58 -4.94 4.25 12.79
C THR A 58 -5.49 3.21 11.82
N ASP A 59 -6.58 3.54 11.14
CA ASP A 59 -7.21 2.73 10.11
C ASP A 59 -6.36 2.60 8.83
N THR A 60 -5.70 3.68 8.37
CA THR A 60 -4.72 3.58 7.28
C THR A 60 -3.50 2.74 7.66
N MET A 61 -2.96 2.92 8.87
CA MET A 61 -1.86 2.09 9.38
C MET A 61 -2.27 0.61 9.50
N THR A 62 -3.48 0.35 9.96
CA THR A 62 -4.03 -1.01 10.08
C THR A 62 -4.14 -1.67 8.71
N ARG A 63 -4.65 -0.97 7.69
CA ARG A 63 -4.71 -1.51 6.33
C ARG A 63 -3.31 -1.81 5.78
N GLN A 64 -2.37 -0.89 5.91
CA GLN A 64 -1.01 -1.11 5.44
C GLN A 64 -0.36 -2.30 6.14
N TRP A 65 -0.55 -2.45 7.46
CA TRP A 65 -0.05 -3.60 8.19
C TRP A 65 -0.66 -4.90 7.66
N ILE A 66 -1.98 -4.94 7.46
CA ILE A 66 -2.69 -6.09 6.88
C ILE A 66 -2.12 -6.43 5.49
N GLU A 67 -1.93 -5.45 4.62
CA GLU A 67 -1.42 -5.66 3.26
C GLU A 67 0.03 -6.17 3.24
N THR A 68 0.85 -5.71 4.19
CA THR A 68 2.28 -6.05 4.24
C THR A 68 2.55 -7.36 4.99
N HIS A 69 1.68 -7.75 5.93
CA HIS A 69 1.93 -8.90 6.81
C HIS A 69 0.97 -10.07 6.59
N THR A 70 -0.04 -9.92 5.72
CA THR A 70 -1.01 -10.99 5.45
C THR A 70 -1.14 -11.29 3.96
N LYS A 71 -1.52 -12.53 3.64
CA LYS A 71 -1.90 -12.95 2.28
C LYS A 71 -3.34 -13.45 2.25
N LYS A 72 -3.96 -13.44 1.07
CA LYS A 72 -5.32 -13.95 0.87
C LYS A 72 -5.35 -15.47 0.79
N CYS A 73 -6.32 -16.09 1.46
CA CYS A 73 -6.60 -17.51 1.31
C CYS A 73 -7.11 -17.84 -0.11
N PRO A 74 -6.54 -18.83 -0.82
CA PRO A 74 -7.01 -19.21 -2.16
C PRO A 74 -8.38 -19.91 -2.16
N GLY A 75 -8.87 -20.35 -0.98
CA GLY A 75 -10.21 -20.94 -0.84
C GLY A 75 -11.30 -19.91 -0.54
N CYS A 76 -11.10 -19.09 0.51
CA CYS A 76 -12.15 -18.21 1.04
C CYS A 76 -11.76 -16.73 1.14
N GLN A 77 -10.60 -16.34 0.61
CA GLN A 77 -10.14 -14.94 0.51
C GLN A 77 -10.02 -14.17 1.85
N CYS A 78 -10.01 -14.86 2.99
CA CYS A 78 -9.68 -14.23 4.26
C CYS A 78 -8.19 -13.90 4.32
N ASN A 79 -7.83 -12.85 5.07
CA ASN A 79 -6.44 -12.52 5.36
C ASN A 79 -5.85 -13.60 6.27
N ILE A 80 -4.66 -14.07 5.94
CA ILE A 80 -3.92 -15.05 6.73
C ILE A 80 -2.52 -14.48 6.96
N GLU A 81 -2.15 -14.39 8.24
CA GLU A 81 -0.81 -14.05 8.69
C GLU A 81 0.08 -15.29 8.69
N LYS A 82 1.37 -15.12 8.36
CA LYS A 82 2.34 -16.23 8.39
C LYS A 82 2.58 -16.66 9.84
N ASN A 83 2.16 -17.87 10.21
CA ASN A 83 2.58 -18.46 11.48
C ASN A 83 4.01 -18.99 11.29
N GLY A 84 4.99 -18.43 12.01
CA GLY A 84 6.43 -18.60 11.74
C GLY A 84 6.90 -20.05 11.49
N GLY A 85 7.89 -20.19 10.62
CA GLY A 85 8.70 -21.41 10.46
C GLY A 85 8.23 -22.46 9.45
N CYS A 86 6.96 -22.47 9.02
CA CYS A 86 6.49 -23.44 8.01
C CYS A 86 5.78 -22.76 6.84
N ASN A 87 6.22 -23.07 5.62
CA ASN A 87 5.55 -22.58 4.41
C ASN A 87 4.22 -23.32 4.14
N ARG A 88 4.04 -24.56 4.63
CA ARG A 88 2.77 -25.27 4.51
C ARG A 88 1.79 -24.77 5.57
N MET A 89 0.82 -23.99 5.12
CA MET A 89 -0.19 -23.38 5.97
C MET A 89 -1.56 -24.03 5.78
N THR A 90 -2.40 -23.91 6.80
CA THR A 90 -3.81 -24.34 6.76
C THR A 90 -4.70 -23.16 7.12
N CYS A 91 -5.68 -22.86 6.26
CA CYS A 91 -6.64 -21.80 6.54
C CYS A 91 -7.52 -22.18 7.75
N LYS A 92 -7.52 -21.35 8.79
CA LYS A 92 -8.38 -21.56 9.97
C LYS A 92 -9.88 -21.45 9.67
N LYS A 93 -10.26 -20.72 8.61
CA LYS A 93 -11.67 -20.49 8.24
C LYS A 93 -12.25 -21.60 7.36
N CYS A 94 -11.49 -22.10 6.39
CA CYS A 94 -12.00 -23.08 5.41
C CYS A 94 -11.23 -24.41 5.37
N GLY A 95 -10.19 -24.58 6.18
CA GLY A 95 -9.40 -25.81 6.27
C GLY A 95 -8.49 -26.11 5.08
N ARG A 96 -8.52 -25.31 4.00
CA ARG A 96 -7.66 -25.53 2.83
C ARG A 96 -6.18 -25.37 3.21
N GLN A 97 -5.38 -26.35 2.80
CA GLN A 97 -3.93 -26.34 2.93
C GLN A 97 -3.29 -25.74 1.69
N PHE A 98 -2.25 -24.94 1.87
CA PHE A 98 -1.50 -24.29 0.80
C PHE A 98 -0.10 -23.91 1.27
N THR A 99 0.78 -23.63 0.34
CA THR A 99 2.15 -23.18 0.56
C THR A 99 2.19 -21.64 0.50
N TRP A 100 2.84 -21.00 1.47
CA TRP A 100 2.90 -19.53 1.59
C TRP A 100 3.53 -18.86 0.36
N ASP A 101 4.54 -19.49 -0.24
CA ASP A 101 5.28 -18.93 -1.37
C ASP A 101 4.50 -19.03 -2.70
N ASP A 102 3.65 -20.05 -2.85
CA ASP A 102 2.79 -20.24 -4.04
C ASP A 102 1.56 -19.32 -4.03
N LEU A 103 1.33 -18.61 -2.92
CA LEU A 103 0.43 -17.48 -2.88
C LEU A 103 1.13 -16.28 -3.53
N PHE A 104 1.03 -16.17 -4.86
CA PHE A 104 1.24 -14.90 -5.55
C PHE A 104 0.39 -13.84 -4.84
N SER A 105 0.99 -12.68 -4.59
CA SER A 105 0.25 -11.50 -4.15
C SER A 105 -0.88 -11.30 -5.14
N TYR A 106 -2.11 -11.58 -4.72
CA TYR A 106 -3.30 -11.17 -5.46
C TYR A 106 -3.26 -9.65 -5.50
N THR A 107 -2.61 -9.09 -6.52
CA THR A 107 -3.02 -7.79 -7.02
C THR A 107 -4.48 -7.97 -7.42
N PRO A 108 -5.40 -7.08 -7.03
CA PRO A 108 -6.76 -7.13 -7.55
C PRO A 108 -6.64 -7.10 -9.06
N LEU A 109 -6.92 -8.24 -9.70
CA LEU A 109 -6.76 -8.43 -11.13
C LEU A 109 -7.62 -7.39 -11.82
N THR A 110 -6.98 -6.39 -12.42
CA THR A 110 -7.56 -5.69 -13.56
C THR A 110 -7.69 -6.74 -14.67
N ASN A 111 -8.87 -7.36 -14.75
CA ASN A 111 -9.47 -7.97 -15.93
C ASN A 111 -8.49 -8.52 -16.99
N TYR A 112 -7.79 -9.62 -16.76
CA TYR A 112 -7.24 -10.44 -17.85
C TYR A 112 -7.36 -11.94 -17.53
N TRP A 113 -8.43 -12.52 -18.08
CA TRP A 113 -8.63 -13.89 -18.57
C TRP A 113 -7.92 -15.06 -17.87
N TYR A 114 -8.69 -15.81 -17.08
CA TYR A 114 -8.42 -17.22 -16.77
C TYR A 114 -8.79 -18.07 -17.99
N THR A 115 -7.81 -18.70 -18.65
CA THR A 115 -8.06 -19.91 -19.45
C THR A 115 -7.99 -21.11 -18.50
N PRO A 116 -9.09 -21.88 -18.32
CA PRO A 116 -9.06 -23.07 -17.49
C PRO A 116 -8.14 -24.13 -18.12
N HIS A 117 -7.13 -24.60 -17.39
CA HIS A 117 -6.47 -25.85 -17.72
C HIS A 117 -7.46 -27.00 -17.49
N GLN A 118 -7.97 -27.57 -18.57
CA GLN A 118 -8.71 -28.82 -18.56
C GLN A 118 -7.70 -29.97 -18.40
N TYR A 119 -7.86 -30.79 -17.36
CA TYR A 119 -7.13 -32.05 -17.24
C TYR A 119 -7.75 -33.06 -18.21
N ASP A 120 -7.09 -33.31 -19.34
CA ASP A 120 -7.47 -34.43 -20.20
C ASP A 120 -6.77 -35.72 -19.78
N ARG A 121 -7.62 -36.71 -19.46
CA ARG A 121 -7.23 -38.09 -19.22
C ARG A 121 -7.01 -38.76 -20.59
N GLY A 122 -5.76 -38.84 -21.01
CA GLY A 122 -5.29 -39.76 -22.06
C GLY A 122 -5.55 -39.33 -23.50
N GLY A 123 -4.51 -38.84 -24.17
CA GLY A 123 -4.48 -38.65 -25.62
C GLY A 123 -3.07 -38.25 -26.07
N THR A 124 -2.42 -39.10 -26.85
CA THR A 124 -1.04 -38.91 -27.35
C THR A 124 -0.96 -37.70 -28.29
N ILE A 125 -0.17 -36.69 -27.94
CA ILE A 125 0.13 -35.57 -28.83
C ILE A 125 1.42 -35.85 -29.60
N ASN A 126 1.24 -36.17 -30.88
CA ASN A 126 2.24 -36.06 -31.92
C ASN A 126 2.33 -34.59 -32.33
N TYR A 127 3.49 -33.94 -32.19
CA TYR A 127 3.72 -32.61 -32.74
C TYR A 127 4.75 -32.65 -33.85
N ASN A 128 4.22 -32.48 -35.06
CA ASN A 128 4.93 -32.23 -36.30
C ASN A 128 5.56 -30.82 -36.25
N PRO A 129 6.87 -30.66 -36.51
CA PRO A 129 7.50 -29.36 -36.61
C PRO A 129 7.20 -28.74 -37.98
N LEU A 130 7.15 -27.40 -38.04
CA LEU A 130 7.07 -26.52 -39.22
C LEU A 130 5.67 -26.00 -39.60
N ALA A 131 5.38 -24.77 -39.16
CA ALA A 131 4.64 -23.76 -39.94
C ALA A 131 4.87 -22.34 -39.37
N ASN A 132 6.05 -21.80 -39.68
CA ASN A 132 6.35 -20.47 -40.23
C ASN A 132 5.48 -19.24 -39.82
N HIS A 133 6.06 -18.30 -39.05
CA HIS A 133 6.59 -16.96 -39.47
C HIS A 133 5.49 -15.91 -39.76
N THR A 134 5.49 -14.75 -39.11
CA THR A 134 6.20 -13.56 -39.61
C THR A 134 6.81 -12.68 -38.51
N HIS A 135 8.06 -12.30 -38.75
CA HIS A 135 8.90 -11.39 -37.97
C HIS A 135 8.70 -9.96 -38.50
N VAL A 136 8.56 -8.96 -37.63
CA VAL A 136 8.81 -7.54 -37.96
C VAL A 136 9.80 -7.02 -36.91
N PRO A 137 10.99 -6.52 -37.30
CA PRO A 137 12.03 -6.13 -36.36
C PRO A 137 11.76 -4.72 -35.83
N HIS A 138 11.85 -4.53 -34.51
CA HIS A 138 11.95 -3.19 -33.92
C HIS A 138 13.36 -3.03 -33.33
N GLU A 139 14.09 -2.05 -33.87
CA GLU A 139 15.46 -1.72 -33.53
C GLU A 139 15.59 -1.34 -32.04
N MET A 140 16.57 -1.92 -31.37
CA MET A 140 16.98 -1.57 -30.00
C MET A 140 18.16 -0.59 -30.06
N ASN A 141 17.88 0.69 -29.89
CA ASN A 141 18.92 1.69 -29.63
C ASN A 141 19.37 1.62 -28.17
N HIS A 142 20.48 0.92 -27.92
CA HIS A 142 21.17 0.89 -26.64
C HIS A 142 21.92 2.21 -26.39
N ARG A 143 21.62 2.91 -25.28
CA ARG A 143 22.50 3.94 -24.69
C ARG A 143 23.30 3.34 -23.52
N PRO A 144 24.62 3.55 -23.43
CA PRO A 144 25.43 3.01 -22.34
C PRO A 144 25.32 3.86 -21.06
N HIS A 145 25.10 3.18 -19.94
CA HIS A 145 25.17 3.74 -18.58
C HIS A 145 26.63 4.02 -18.18
N ARG A 146 26.97 5.29 -17.89
CA ARG A 146 28.24 5.66 -17.24
C ARG A 146 28.20 5.24 -15.75
N LYS A 147 29.19 4.45 -15.33
CA LYS A 147 29.48 4.13 -13.92
C LYS A 147 30.38 5.22 -13.34
N GLY A 148 29.89 6.01 -12.39
CA GLY A 148 30.71 6.92 -11.58
C GLY A 148 31.29 6.18 -10.37
N LYS A 149 32.61 5.97 -10.36
CA LYS A 149 33.39 5.63 -9.17
C LYS A 149 33.67 6.93 -8.41
N LEU A 150 33.38 6.98 -7.11
CA LEU A 150 34.09 7.89 -6.19
C LEU A 150 34.55 7.07 -4.99
N ALA A 151 35.84 6.76 -5.01
CA ALA A 151 36.58 6.24 -3.87
C ALA A 151 37.19 7.42 -3.11
N SER A 152 37.10 7.32 -1.79
CA SER A 152 37.64 8.18 -0.75
C SER A 152 39.10 8.54 -0.95
N LEU A 153 39.51 9.73 -0.49
CA LEU A 153 40.82 9.91 0.16
C LEU A 153 40.80 11.08 1.16
N LEU A 154 41.16 10.71 2.39
CA LEU A 154 41.45 11.49 3.59
C LEU A 154 42.46 12.62 3.37
N ARG A 155 42.34 13.71 4.17
CA ARG A 155 43.30 14.15 5.22
C ARG A 155 42.89 15.53 5.78
N LEU A 156 42.58 15.62 7.08
CA LEU A 156 43.45 16.11 8.17
C LEU A 156 43.66 17.64 8.10
N LEU A 157 43.24 18.49 9.07
CA LEU A 157 43.67 18.56 10.47
C LEU A 157 43.00 19.77 11.19
N LYS A 158 42.62 19.58 12.47
CA LYS A 158 42.85 20.48 13.65
C LYS A 158 42.25 21.91 13.63
N LEU A 159 41.63 22.49 14.68
CA LEU A 159 41.87 22.47 16.13
C LEU A 159 40.70 23.14 16.90
N ARG A 160 40.53 22.71 18.17
CA ARG A 160 40.17 23.45 19.41
C ARG A 160 38.81 24.18 19.47
N ARG A 161 37.89 23.74 20.34
CA ARG A 161 37.78 24.10 21.78
C ARG A 161 37.91 25.61 22.03
N HIS A 162 36.78 26.25 22.32
CA HIS A 162 36.53 26.86 23.63
C HIS A 162 35.02 26.83 23.92
#